data_AF-A0AAE4FW89-F1
#
_entry.id   AF-A0AAE4FW89-F1
#
_cell.length_a   1.000
_cell.length_b   1.000
_cell.length_c   1.000
_cell.angle_alpha   90.00
_cell.angle_beta   90.00
_cell.angle_gamma   90.00
#
_symmetry.space_group_name_H-M   'P 1'
#
loop_
_entity.id
_entity.type
_entity.pdbx_description
1 polymer ?
#
loop_
_entity_poly.entity_id
_entity_poly.type
_entity_poly.pdbx_seq_one_letter_code
_entity_poly.pdbx_strand_id
1 'polypeptide(L)'
;MGITDKTRKILWGHSGNRCAICKRELTMDASPGNDESIVGDECHIVARELGGSRNDSSFPANKLNSYENLILLCKIHHKMIDDQVNTYTVETLRKIKKQHAEYVRRGLEPVVFQGYSHEPKVPVGVDVVEKKIGILSSNLANLSEQIEIVRFKGKLLAEEYYWNGSTSPHRLELYQVLSGRYVVYHWCVHNADYEEATLIGANAWDEIDPPLTLEQLQEDFPSLATQARLFRIRTLELYIANSNCS
;
A
#
# COMPACT_ATOMS: atom_id res chain seq x y z
N MET A 1 31.75 7.46 23.28
CA MET A 1 30.33 7.45 23.71
C MET A 1 29.53 6.73 22.64
N GLY A 2 28.61 5.86 23.04
CA GLY A 2 27.71 5.17 22.10
C GLY A 2 26.47 6.00 21.76
N ILE A 3 25.55 5.40 21.02
CA ILE A 3 24.22 5.96 20.75
C ILE A 3 23.46 6.06 22.09
N THR A 4 22.81 7.20 22.34
CA THR A 4 22.02 7.40 23.56
C THR A 4 20.64 6.80 23.44
N ASP A 5 20.00 6.42 24.55
CA ASP A 5 18.64 5.85 24.52
C ASP A 5 17.60 6.81 23.96
N LYS A 6 17.79 8.13 24.16
CA LYS A 6 16.96 9.15 23.52
C LYS A 6 17.07 9.04 22.00
N THR A 7 18.29 8.93 21.47
CA THR A 7 18.52 8.75 20.03
C THR A 7 17.93 7.44 19.54
N ARG A 8 18.10 6.33 20.28
CA ARG A 8 17.52 5.02 19.92
C ARG A 8 16.01 5.08 19.81
N LYS A 9 15.33 5.63 20.83
CA LYS A 9 13.86 5.78 20.83
C LYS A 9 13.38 6.59 19.63
N ILE A 10 14.06 7.68 19.29
CA ILE A 10 13.74 8.47 18.10
C ILE A 10 13.96 7.64 16.82
N LEU A 11 15.11 6.98 16.69
CA LEU A 11 15.44 6.17 15.51
C LEU A 11 14.42 5.05 15.29
N TRP A 12 14.21 4.20 16.30
CA TRP A 12 13.28 3.06 16.22
C TRP A 12 11.84 3.50 16.04
N GLY A 13 11.41 4.57 16.72
CA GLY A 13 10.07 5.14 16.56
C GLY A 13 9.81 5.69 15.16
N HIS A 14 10.75 6.49 14.62
CA HIS A 14 10.63 7.04 13.27
C HIS A 14 10.76 5.97 12.16
N SER A 15 11.43 4.86 12.45
CA SER A 15 11.51 3.71 11.54
C SER A 15 10.33 2.74 11.67
N GLY A 16 9.43 2.94 12.65
CA GLY A 16 8.25 2.11 12.82
C GLY A 16 8.57 0.62 13.05
N ASN A 17 9.70 0.30 13.68
CA ASN A 17 10.22 -1.07 13.84
C ASN A 17 10.48 -1.82 12.51
N ARG A 18 10.76 -1.10 11.42
CA ARG A 18 10.89 -1.70 10.08
C ARG A 18 12.25 -1.37 9.48
N CYS A 19 12.81 -2.30 8.72
CA CYS A 19 14.04 -2.07 7.96
C CYS A 19 13.85 -0.93 6.97
N ALA A 20 14.78 0.03 6.92
CA ALA A 20 14.67 1.15 6.00
C ALA A 20 14.70 0.76 4.51
N ILE A 21 15.24 -0.42 4.18
CA ILE A 21 15.25 -0.97 2.82
C ILE A 21 14.05 -1.90 2.59
N CYS A 22 14.07 -3.12 3.14
CA CYS A 22 13.06 -4.14 2.82
C CYS A 22 11.78 -4.11 3.66
N LYS A 23 11.63 -3.13 4.57
CA LYS A 23 10.44 -2.95 5.42
C LYS A 23 10.09 -4.14 6.33
N ARG A 24 10.92 -5.18 6.44
CA ARG A 24 10.68 -6.27 7.40
C ARG A 24 10.70 -5.78 8.85
N GLU A 25 10.00 -6.50 9.72
CA GLU A 25 10.08 -6.24 11.17
C GLU A 25 11.47 -6.49 11.72
N LEU A 26 11.85 -5.67 12.71
CA LEU A 26 13.18 -5.69 13.32
C LEU A 26 13.19 -6.16 14.77
N THR A 27 12.03 -6.46 15.34
CA THR A 27 11.89 -7.26 16.54
C THR A 27 11.10 -8.53 16.25
N MET A 28 11.37 -9.59 17.01
CA MET A 28 10.62 -10.83 16.96
C MET A 28 10.06 -11.10 18.35
N ASP A 29 8.82 -11.56 18.40
CA ASP A 29 8.18 -11.99 19.64
C ASP A 29 8.96 -13.13 20.30
N ALA A 30 8.82 -13.21 21.61
CA ALA A 30 9.30 -14.32 22.40
C ALA A 30 8.74 -15.65 21.86
N SER A 31 9.59 -16.66 21.79
CA SER A 31 9.15 -18.06 21.56
C SER A 31 9.14 -18.81 22.88
N PRO A 32 8.45 -19.95 23.02
CA PRO A 32 8.39 -20.69 24.28
C PRO A 32 9.79 -20.96 24.86
N GLY A 33 10.06 -20.36 26.02
CA GLY A 33 11.35 -20.46 26.72
C GLY A 33 12.45 -19.49 26.28
N ASN A 34 12.16 -18.50 25.43
CA ASN A 34 13.12 -17.49 24.97
C ASN A 34 12.54 -16.07 25.09
N ASP A 35 13.41 -15.08 25.28
CA ASP A 35 13.06 -13.65 25.26
C ASP A 35 12.84 -13.13 23.83
N GLU A 36 12.33 -11.91 23.70
CA GLU A 36 12.21 -11.20 22.42
C GLU A 36 13.58 -10.99 21.76
N SER A 37 13.61 -10.99 20.43
CA SER A 37 14.85 -10.83 19.67
C SER A 37 14.87 -9.51 18.90
N ILE A 38 15.98 -8.78 19.00
CA ILE A 38 16.26 -7.60 18.18
C ILE A 38 17.12 -8.03 16.98
N VAL A 39 16.52 -8.02 15.79
CA VAL A 39 17.18 -8.41 14.53
C VAL A 39 17.55 -7.20 13.65
N GLY A 40 17.32 -5.99 14.16
CA GLY A 40 17.74 -4.73 13.58
C GLY A 40 19.05 -4.21 14.16
N ASP A 41 19.81 -3.48 13.33
CA ASP A 41 21.04 -2.79 13.71
C ASP A 41 20.89 -1.27 13.48
N GLU A 42 21.53 -0.50 14.36
CA GLU A 42 21.58 0.97 14.33
C GLU A 42 22.84 1.40 13.56
N CYS A 43 22.72 1.58 12.25
CA CYS A 43 23.85 1.76 11.35
C CYS A 43 24.23 3.23 11.18
N HIS A 44 25.53 3.53 11.15
CA HIS A 44 26.02 4.85 10.79
C HIS A 44 26.00 5.06 9.26
N ILE A 45 25.48 6.21 8.84
CA ILE A 45 25.53 6.65 7.45
C ILE A 45 26.96 7.09 7.09
N VAL A 46 27.59 7.89 7.96
CA VAL A 46 28.98 8.32 7.85
C VAL A 46 29.77 7.76 9.03
N ALA A 47 30.88 7.07 8.75
CA ALA A 47 31.83 6.62 9.75
C ALA A 47 32.95 7.66 9.93
N ARG A 48 33.47 7.81 11.15
CA ARG A 48 34.62 8.69 11.42
C ARG A 48 35.96 7.94 11.46
N GLU A 49 35.92 6.66 11.80
CA GLU A 49 37.12 5.84 12.05
C GLU A 49 37.76 5.36 10.75
N LEU A 50 39.08 5.47 10.67
CA LEU A 50 39.86 5.06 9.50
C LEU A 50 39.59 3.58 9.19
N GLY A 51 39.14 3.27 7.98
CA GLY A 51 38.73 1.92 7.58
C GLY A 51 37.23 1.60 7.78
N GLY A 52 36.46 2.49 8.39
CA GLY A 52 35.00 2.40 8.40
C GLY A 52 34.38 2.70 7.04
N SER A 53 33.27 2.03 6.71
CA SER A 53 32.53 2.26 5.48
C SER A 53 32.06 3.71 5.37
N ARG A 54 32.32 4.36 4.23
CA ARG A 54 32.06 5.80 3.99
C ARG A 54 32.74 6.70 5.02
N ASN A 55 34.02 6.45 5.33
CA ASN A 55 34.80 7.30 6.22
C ASN A 55 34.79 8.76 5.75
N ASP A 56 34.47 9.67 6.67
CA ASP A 56 34.76 11.10 6.53
C ASP A 56 35.34 11.63 7.85
N SER A 57 36.66 11.83 7.86
CA SER A 57 37.40 12.39 9.01
C SER A 57 36.98 13.82 9.39
N SER A 58 36.35 14.56 8.46
CA SER A 58 35.84 15.91 8.70
C SER A 58 34.45 15.91 9.37
N PHE A 59 33.78 14.75 9.45
CA PHE A 59 32.46 14.65 10.02
C PHE A 59 32.47 14.98 11.54
N PRO A 60 31.60 15.89 12.02
CA PRO A 60 31.64 16.34 13.40
C PRO A 60 31.46 15.19 14.40
N ALA A 61 32.41 15.02 15.33
CA ALA A 61 32.38 13.93 16.30
C ALA A 61 31.13 13.94 17.20
N ASN A 62 30.59 15.13 17.50
CA ASN A 62 29.36 15.31 18.26
C ASN A 62 28.09 14.91 17.48
N LYS A 63 28.17 14.74 16.15
CA LYS A 63 27.07 14.31 15.28
C LYS A 63 27.15 12.83 14.91
N LEU A 64 28.23 12.13 15.25
CA LEU A 64 28.43 10.75 14.84
C LEU A 64 27.27 9.83 15.28
N ASN A 65 26.85 9.94 16.53
CA ASN A 65 25.72 9.17 17.09
C ASN A 65 24.40 9.95 17.12
N SER A 66 24.27 11.00 16.31
CA SER A 66 23.02 11.76 16.23
C SER A 66 22.01 11.01 15.37
N TYR A 67 20.72 11.25 15.62
CA TYR A 67 19.66 10.63 14.85
C TYR A 67 19.88 10.84 13.35
N GLU A 68 20.31 12.03 12.92
CA GLU A 68 20.53 12.39 11.52
C GLU A 68 21.54 11.47 10.81
N ASN A 69 22.58 11.01 11.52
CA ASN A 69 23.62 10.14 10.97
C ASN A 69 23.32 8.64 11.11
N LEU A 70 22.17 8.26 11.69
CA LEU A 70 21.81 6.85 11.87
C LEU A 70 20.71 6.40 10.91
N ILE A 71 20.75 5.15 10.49
CA ILE A 71 19.69 4.47 9.73
C ILE A 71 19.44 3.08 10.33
N LEU A 72 18.18 2.67 10.43
CA LEU A 72 17.81 1.39 11.01
C LEU A 72 17.63 0.33 9.93
N LEU A 73 18.37 -0.77 10.00
CA LEU A 73 18.40 -1.82 8.99
C LEU A 73 18.36 -3.21 9.63
N CYS A 74 17.91 -4.24 8.91
CA CYS A 74 18.16 -5.61 9.34
C CYS A 74 19.63 -5.99 9.11
N LYS A 75 20.10 -7.02 9.81
CA LYS A 75 21.50 -7.50 9.72
C LYS A 75 22.00 -7.77 8.29
N ILE A 76 21.12 -8.26 7.41
CA ILE A 76 21.43 -8.51 5.99
C ILE A 76 21.75 -7.19 5.27
N HIS A 77 20.86 -6.21 5.40
CA HIS A 77 21.02 -4.92 4.72
C HIS A 77 22.14 -4.09 5.35
N HIS A 78 22.36 -4.19 6.67
CA HIS A 78 23.52 -3.59 7.32
C HIS A 78 24.83 -4.08 6.68
N LYS A 79 25.02 -5.41 6.62
CA LYS A 79 26.21 -5.98 5.99
C LYS A 79 26.35 -5.57 4.52
N MET A 80 25.25 -5.58 3.77
CA MET A 80 25.25 -5.21 2.36
C MET A 80 25.68 -3.74 2.14
N ILE A 81 25.20 -2.79 2.96
CA ILE A 81 25.61 -1.38 2.81
C ILE A 81 27.07 -1.17 3.18
N ASP A 82 27.61 -1.96 4.11
CA ASP A 82 29.00 -1.85 4.53
C ASP A 82 29.96 -2.47 3.52
N ASP A 83 29.57 -3.58 2.87
CA ASP A 83 30.36 -4.24 1.84
C ASP A 83 30.29 -3.51 0.48
N GLN A 84 29.18 -2.83 0.17
CA GLN A 84 28.93 -2.19 -1.14
C GLN A 84 28.92 -0.65 -1.08
N VAL A 85 29.98 -0.07 -0.53
CA VAL A 85 30.09 1.38 -0.24
C VAL A 85 29.90 2.31 -1.44
N ASN A 86 30.28 1.87 -2.64
CA ASN A 86 30.15 2.66 -3.87
C ASN A 86 28.69 2.76 -4.35
N THR A 87 27.89 1.72 -4.08
CA THR A 87 26.45 1.70 -4.38
C THR A 87 25.67 2.45 -3.30
N TYR A 88 25.99 2.17 -2.05
CA TYR A 88 25.36 2.78 -0.88
C TYR A 88 26.21 3.93 -0.37
N THR A 89 26.26 5.01 -1.16
CA THR A 89 26.89 6.27 -0.77
C THR A 89 26.13 6.96 0.36
N VAL A 90 26.75 7.98 0.98
CA VAL A 90 26.13 8.81 2.02
C VAL A 90 24.82 9.43 1.52
N GLU A 91 24.80 9.93 0.29
CA GLU A 91 23.63 10.53 -0.35
C GLU A 91 22.51 9.51 -0.54
N THR A 92 22.85 8.32 -1.04
CA THR A 92 21.89 7.22 -1.23
C THR A 92 21.27 6.80 0.09
N LEU A 93 22.07 6.61 1.15
CA LEU A 93 21.56 6.22 2.47
C LEU A 93 20.67 7.31 3.11
N ARG A 94 21.02 8.59 2.94
CA ARG A 94 20.16 9.71 3.37
C ARG A 94 18.83 9.71 2.62
N LYS A 95 18.83 9.43 1.31
CA LYS A 95 17.62 9.31 0.50
C LYS A 95 16.74 8.14 0.97
N ILE A 96 17.33 6.95 1.17
CA ILE A 96 16.62 5.76 1.67
C ILE A 96 15.97 6.06 3.02
N LYS A 97 16.73 6.65 3.95
CA LYS A 97 16.21 7.03 5.27
C LYS A 97 15.02 7.99 5.18
N LYS A 98 15.12 9.03 4.34
CA LYS A 98 14.05 10.01 4.16
C LYS A 98 12.78 9.34 3.61
N GLN A 99 12.92 8.56 2.54
CA GLN A 99 11.80 7.84 1.92
C GLN A 99 11.15 6.85 2.88
N HIS A 100 11.95 6.18 3.71
CA HIS A 100 11.43 5.27 4.72
C HIS A 100 10.67 5.99 5.84
N ALA A 101 11.17 7.12 6.34
CA ALA A 101 10.45 7.91 7.33
C ALA A 101 9.09 8.42 6.78
N GLU A 102 9.04 8.81 5.50
CA GLU A 102 7.78 9.18 4.82
C GLU A 102 6.83 7.99 4.66
N TYR A 103 7.34 6.79 4.41
CA TYR A 103 6.55 5.55 4.38
C TYR A 103 5.93 5.25 5.75
N VAL A 104 6.74 5.29 6.82
CA VAL A 104 6.27 5.04 8.20
C VAL A 104 5.24 6.09 8.60
N ARG A 105 5.52 7.38 8.32
CA ARG A 105 4.59 8.46 8.62
C ARG A 105 3.24 8.25 7.94
N ARG A 106 3.23 7.90 6.65
CA ARG A 106 1.98 7.62 5.91
C ARG A 106 1.22 6.42 6.49
N GLY A 107 1.92 5.38 6.95
CA GLY A 107 1.27 4.22 7.58
C GLY A 107 0.73 4.48 8.99
N LEU A 108 1.26 5.49 9.69
CA LEU A 108 0.86 5.89 11.04
C LEU A 108 -0.03 7.13 11.07
N GLU A 109 -0.17 7.85 9.95
CA GLU A 109 -1.18 8.89 9.80
C GLU A 109 -2.52 8.22 10.12
N PRO A 110 -3.23 8.67 11.18
CA PRO A 110 -4.54 8.12 11.46
C PRO A 110 -5.35 8.28 10.19
N VAL A 111 -6.14 7.27 9.84
CA VAL A 111 -7.19 7.47 8.84
C VAL A 111 -8.07 8.56 9.42
N VAL A 112 -7.79 9.79 9.01
CA VAL A 112 -8.61 10.92 9.35
C VAL A 112 -9.88 10.66 8.56
N PHE A 113 -10.85 10.00 9.20
CA PHE A 113 -12.26 10.23 8.89
C PHE A 113 -12.55 11.68 9.29
N GLN A 114 -11.95 12.61 8.57
CA GLN A 114 -12.57 13.91 8.37
C GLN A 114 -13.88 13.54 7.71
N GLY A 115 -14.99 13.79 8.41
CA GLY A 115 -16.22 14.05 7.68
C GLY A 115 -15.83 15.05 6.58
N TYR A 116 -15.97 14.62 5.33
CA TYR A 116 -15.69 15.46 4.18
C TYR A 116 -16.74 16.58 4.14
N SER A 117 -16.57 17.59 5.00
CA SER A 117 -16.93 18.96 4.71
C SER A 117 -15.67 19.66 4.19
N HIS A 118 -15.16 19.16 3.06
CA HIS A 118 -14.55 20.05 2.10
C HIS A 118 -15.65 20.31 1.08
N GLU A 119 -16.17 21.54 1.06
CA GLU A 119 -16.75 22.06 -0.16
C GLU A 119 -15.75 21.73 -1.29
N PRO A 120 -16.17 20.96 -2.30
CA PRO A 120 -15.29 20.61 -3.37
C PRO A 120 -14.86 21.91 -4.05
N LYS A 121 -13.55 22.15 -4.14
CA LYS A 121 -13.07 22.94 -5.28
C LYS A 121 -13.39 22.10 -6.50
N VAL A 122 -14.53 22.38 -7.09
CA VAL A 122 -14.99 21.87 -8.38
C VAL A 122 -14.20 22.64 -9.44
N PRO A 123 -13.22 22.04 -10.16
CA PRO A 123 -13.15 22.30 -11.58
C PRO A 123 -14.29 21.50 -12.21
N VAL A 124 -15.24 22.28 -12.72
CA VAL A 124 -16.42 21.91 -13.48
C VAL A 124 -16.21 20.64 -14.33
N GLY A 125 -16.91 19.56 -13.96
CA GLY A 125 -16.92 18.29 -14.68
C GLY A 125 -17.37 17.10 -13.81
N VAL A 126 -18.62 17.09 -13.37
CA VAL A 126 -19.25 16.00 -12.61
C VAL A 126 -19.06 14.65 -13.34
N ASP A 127 -18.71 13.62 -12.56
CA ASP A 127 -18.60 12.18 -12.91
C ASP A 127 -17.29 11.62 -13.48
N VAL A 128 -16.23 12.38 -13.78
CA VAL A 128 -15.00 11.78 -14.36
C VAL A 128 -14.06 11.17 -13.29
N VAL A 129 -13.86 9.86 -13.36
CA VAL A 129 -12.94 9.05 -12.54
C VAL A 129 -11.66 8.77 -13.33
N GLU A 130 -10.50 8.85 -12.67
CA GLU A 130 -9.19 8.48 -13.23
C GLU A 130 -8.59 7.31 -12.44
N LYS A 131 -8.16 6.25 -13.13
CA LYS A 131 -7.52 5.06 -12.55
C LYS A 131 -6.24 4.69 -13.28
N LYS A 132 -5.27 4.18 -12.53
CA LYS A 132 -4.05 3.57 -13.07
C LYS A 132 -4.25 2.06 -13.13
N ILE A 133 -3.97 1.45 -14.27
CA ILE A 133 -4.04 0.00 -14.51
C ILE A 133 -2.69 -0.53 -15.03
N GLY A 134 -2.55 -1.85 -15.03
CA GLY A 134 -1.35 -2.59 -15.36
C GLY A 134 -0.44 -2.82 -14.16
N ILE A 135 0.85 -3.04 -14.41
CA ILE A 135 1.86 -3.23 -13.36
C ILE A 135 2.26 -1.86 -12.82
N LEU A 136 1.80 -1.53 -11.61
CA LEU A 136 1.97 -0.21 -11.00
C LEU A 136 3.32 -0.05 -10.31
N SER A 137 3.85 -1.14 -9.77
CA SER A 137 5.20 -1.21 -9.22
C SER A 137 5.65 -2.68 -9.23
N SER A 138 6.95 -2.94 -9.34
CA SER A 138 7.48 -4.30 -9.31
C SER A 138 8.91 -4.32 -8.78
N ASN A 139 9.20 -5.28 -7.88
CA ASN A 139 10.54 -5.60 -7.41
C ASN A 139 11.18 -6.76 -8.21
N LEU A 140 10.45 -7.35 -9.16
CA LEU A 140 10.90 -8.49 -9.96
C LEU A 140 11.68 -8.02 -11.18
N ALA A 141 12.88 -8.57 -11.39
CA ALA A 141 13.76 -8.17 -12.49
C ALA A 141 13.19 -8.47 -13.91
N ASN A 142 12.24 -9.39 -14.01
CA ASN A 142 11.59 -9.80 -15.26
C ASN A 142 10.21 -9.16 -15.48
N LEU A 143 9.75 -8.30 -14.58
CA LEU A 143 8.45 -7.66 -14.67
C LEU A 143 8.61 -6.15 -14.52
N SER A 144 8.45 -5.43 -15.62
CA SER A 144 8.56 -3.98 -15.66
C SER A 144 7.22 -3.31 -15.37
N GLU A 145 7.27 -2.12 -14.78
CA GLU A 145 6.11 -1.24 -14.64
C GLU A 145 5.53 -0.92 -16.03
N GLN A 146 4.21 -1.10 -16.15
CA GLN A 146 3.43 -0.85 -17.35
C GLN A 146 2.15 -0.18 -16.89
N ILE A 147 2.16 1.15 -16.84
CA ILE A 147 1.07 1.93 -16.26
C ILE A 147 0.29 2.61 -17.37
N GLU A 148 -0.99 2.28 -17.46
CA GLU A 148 -1.96 3.00 -18.27
C GLU A 148 -2.90 3.80 -17.37
N ILE A 149 -3.29 5.00 -17.81
CA ILE A 149 -4.26 5.83 -17.11
C ILE A 149 -5.59 5.78 -17.87
N VAL A 150 -6.60 5.17 -17.25
CA VAL A 150 -7.96 5.10 -17.78
C VAL A 150 -8.82 6.16 -17.13
N ARG A 151 -9.58 6.88 -17.95
CA ARG A 151 -10.55 7.89 -17.50
C ARG A 151 -11.94 7.51 -17.96
N PHE A 152 -12.90 7.48 -17.06
CA PHE A 152 -14.29 7.13 -17.37
C PHE A 152 -15.27 7.95 -16.54
N LYS A 153 -16.53 8.00 -16.96
CA LYS A 153 -17.59 8.60 -16.15
C LYS A 153 -18.20 7.55 -15.23
N GLY A 154 -18.27 7.78 -13.93
CA GLY A 154 -18.89 6.83 -13.02
C GLY A 154 -19.04 7.30 -11.58
N LYS A 155 -20.03 6.74 -10.89
CA LYS A 155 -20.31 6.97 -9.47
C LYS A 155 -19.82 5.77 -8.65
N LEU A 156 -18.95 6.01 -7.67
CA LEU A 156 -18.54 4.98 -6.71
C LEU A 156 -19.75 4.53 -5.88
N LEU A 157 -19.98 3.22 -5.81
CA LEU A 157 -21.08 2.60 -5.07
C LEU A 157 -20.62 1.80 -3.85
N ALA A 158 -19.47 1.12 -3.93
CA ALA A 158 -18.94 0.30 -2.85
C ALA A 158 -17.42 0.12 -2.98
N GLU A 159 -16.78 -0.21 -1.86
CA GLU A 159 -15.36 -0.54 -1.78
C GLU A 159 -15.16 -1.73 -0.82
N GLU A 160 -14.37 -2.69 -1.25
CA GLU A 160 -14.03 -3.88 -0.46
C GLU A 160 -12.52 -4.01 -0.33
N TYR A 161 -12.08 -4.43 0.85
CA TYR A 161 -10.68 -4.71 1.16
C TYR A 161 -10.59 -6.09 1.79
N TYR A 162 -9.75 -6.94 1.24
CA TYR A 162 -9.50 -8.28 1.77
C TYR A 162 -8.04 -8.70 1.55
N TRP A 163 -7.66 -9.79 2.20
CA TRP A 163 -6.32 -10.36 2.12
C TRP A 163 -6.41 -11.76 1.53
N ASN A 164 -5.62 -12.03 0.49
CA ASN A 164 -5.43 -13.36 -0.04
C ASN A 164 -4.08 -13.91 0.45
N GLY A 165 -4.08 -14.56 1.61
CA GLY A 165 -2.85 -14.85 2.36
C GLY A 165 -2.27 -13.60 3.04
N SER A 166 -1.10 -13.72 3.66
CA SER A 166 -0.55 -12.68 4.55
C SER A 166 0.12 -11.50 3.84
N THR A 167 0.41 -11.62 2.54
CA THR A 167 1.25 -10.66 1.79
C THR A 167 0.58 -10.14 0.52
N SER A 168 -0.69 -10.47 0.31
CA SER A 168 -1.42 -10.05 -0.89
C SER A 168 -2.73 -9.36 -0.48
N PRO A 169 -2.68 -8.06 -0.11
CA PRO A 169 -3.88 -7.25 0.03
C PRO A 169 -4.53 -7.02 -1.33
N HIS A 170 -5.86 -7.04 -1.34
CA HIS A 170 -6.72 -6.72 -2.47
C HIS A 170 -7.63 -5.56 -2.10
N ARG A 171 -7.84 -4.65 -3.04
CA ARG A 171 -8.82 -3.57 -2.98
C ARG A 171 -9.70 -3.62 -4.22
N LEU A 172 -11.00 -3.62 -4.00
CA LEU A 172 -12.00 -3.54 -5.05
C LEU A 172 -12.79 -2.24 -4.90
N GLU A 173 -13.06 -1.57 -6.01
CA GLU A 173 -13.95 -0.41 -6.05
C GLU A 173 -15.00 -0.60 -7.14
N LEU A 174 -16.28 -0.48 -6.77
CA LEU A 174 -17.41 -0.64 -7.68
C LEU A 174 -17.93 0.72 -8.13
N TYR A 175 -17.93 0.94 -9.43
CA TYR A 175 -18.48 2.13 -10.06
C TYR A 175 -19.72 1.81 -10.88
N GLN A 176 -20.76 2.64 -10.80
CA GLN A 176 -21.85 2.66 -11.77
C GLN A 176 -21.52 3.66 -12.88
N VAL A 177 -21.41 3.18 -14.11
CA VAL A 177 -21.03 3.99 -15.28
C VAL A 177 -22.23 4.37 -16.15
N LEU A 178 -23.24 3.49 -16.21
CA LEU A 178 -24.56 3.76 -16.81
C LEU A 178 -25.63 3.06 -15.96
N SER A 179 -26.91 3.34 -16.23
CA SER A 179 -28.01 2.65 -15.57
C SER A 179 -27.89 1.13 -15.75
N GLY A 180 -27.73 0.40 -14.63
CA GLY A 180 -27.56 -1.06 -14.63
C GLY A 180 -26.23 -1.57 -15.18
N ARG A 181 -25.24 -0.70 -15.39
CA ARG A 181 -23.90 -1.04 -15.89
C ARG A 181 -22.80 -0.61 -14.93
N TYR A 182 -21.87 -1.52 -14.68
CA TYR A 182 -20.89 -1.38 -13.62
C TYR A 182 -19.47 -1.64 -14.11
N VAL A 183 -18.53 -1.01 -13.44
CA VAL A 183 -17.09 -1.21 -13.62
C VAL A 183 -16.50 -1.52 -12.26
N VAL A 184 -15.61 -2.51 -12.21
CA VAL A 184 -14.88 -2.85 -10.97
C VAL A 184 -13.41 -2.55 -11.17
N TYR A 185 -12.87 -1.65 -10.36
CA TYR A 185 -11.43 -1.46 -10.25
C TYR A 185 -10.90 -2.47 -9.25
N HIS A 186 -9.93 -3.28 -9.64
CA HIS A 186 -9.28 -4.26 -8.79
C HIS A 186 -7.80 -3.96 -8.71
N TRP A 187 -7.34 -3.56 -7.52
CA TRP A 187 -5.92 -3.43 -7.19
C TRP A 187 -5.51 -4.58 -6.27
N CYS A 188 -4.34 -5.13 -6.50
CA CYS A 188 -3.74 -6.12 -5.62
C CYS A 188 -2.22 -6.00 -5.57
N VAL A 189 -1.66 -6.46 -4.47
CA VAL A 189 -0.23 -6.72 -4.33
C VAL A 189 -0.05 -8.22 -4.40
N HIS A 190 0.88 -8.70 -5.21
CA HIS A 190 1.19 -10.12 -5.31
C HIS A 190 2.42 -10.44 -4.45
N ASN A 191 2.22 -11.16 -3.34
CA ASN A 191 3.28 -11.63 -2.43
C ASN A 191 4.24 -10.54 -1.91
N ALA A 192 3.81 -9.27 -1.87
CA ALA A 192 4.65 -8.10 -1.63
C ALA A 192 5.76 -7.86 -2.69
N ASP A 193 5.71 -8.54 -3.83
CA ASP A 193 6.70 -8.44 -4.91
C ASP A 193 6.34 -7.37 -5.94
N TYR A 194 5.08 -7.31 -6.37
CA TYR A 194 4.62 -6.32 -7.35
C TYR A 194 3.16 -5.92 -7.12
N GLU A 195 2.82 -4.71 -7.56
CA GLU A 195 1.47 -4.16 -7.55
C GLU A 195 0.86 -4.21 -8.95
N GLU A 196 -0.36 -4.69 -9.03
CA GLU A 196 -1.13 -4.76 -10.25
C GLU A 196 -2.51 -4.15 -10.03
N ALA A 197 -2.99 -3.44 -11.04
CA ALA A 197 -4.37 -2.98 -11.08
C ALA A 197 -5.04 -3.31 -12.41
N THR A 198 -6.28 -3.75 -12.34
CA THR A 198 -7.13 -4.00 -13.49
C THR A 198 -8.43 -3.22 -13.35
N LEU A 199 -9.05 -2.92 -14.49
CA LEU A 199 -10.36 -2.30 -14.54
C LEU A 199 -11.24 -3.24 -15.35
N ILE A 200 -12.23 -3.84 -14.69
CA ILE A 200 -13.09 -4.89 -15.22
C ILE A 200 -14.38 -4.24 -15.73
N GLY A 201 -14.75 -4.54 -16.98
CA GLY A 201 -15.85 -3.90 -17.69
C GLY A 201 -15.52 -2.50 -18.20
N ALA A 202 -14.23 -2.18 -18.37
CA ALA A 202 -13.76 -0.82 -18.67
C ALA A 202 -13.97 -0.39 -20.13
N ASN A 203 -14.08 -1.33 -21.06
CA ASN A 203 -14.13 -1.05 -22.48
C ASN A 203 -15.59 -0.83 -22.91
N ALA A 204 -16.11 0.35 -22.58
CA ALA A 204 -17.47 0.78 -22.97
C ALA A 204 -17.68 0.91 -24.50
N TRP A 205 -16.63 0.76 -25.32
CA TRP A 205 -16.63 1.02 -26.76
C TRP A 205 -16.04 -0.11 -27.63
N ASP A 206 -15.58 -1.22 -27.03
CA ASP A 206 -14.97 -2.34 -27.74
C ASP A 206 -15.54 -3.68 -27.21
N GLU A 207 -15.80 -4.66 -28.09
CA GLU A 207 -16.59 -5.88 -27.77
C GLU A 207 -15.92 -6.83 -26.77
N ILE A 208 -14.69 -6.56 -26.36
CA ILE A 208 -13.81 -7.48 -25.62
C ILE A 208 -14.01 -7.41 -24.08
N ASP A 209 -14.46 -6.27 -23.53
CA ASP A 209 -14.69 -6.12 -22.06
C ASP A 209 -15.76 -5.05 -21.72
N PRO A 210 -17.05 -5.30 -22.01
CA PRO A 210 -18.12 -4.33 -21.77
C PRO A 210 -18.44 -4.17 -20.27
N PRO A 211 -19.00 -3.01 -19.84
CA PRO A 211 -19.45 -2.82 -18.47
C PRO A 211 -20.38 -3.93 -17.97
N LEU A 212 -20.09 -4.43 -16.77
CA LEU A 212 -20.79 -5.54 -16.13
C LEU A 212 -22.27 -5.24 -15.99
N THR A 213 -23.11 -6.23 -16.28
CA THR A 213 -24.52 -6.22 -15.89
C THR A 213 -24.67 -6.43 -14.38
N LEU A 214 -25.86 -6.17 -13.83
CA LEU A 214 -26.16 -6.49 -12.43
C LEU A 214 -25.99 -7.98 -12.13
N GLU A 215 -26.33 -8.86 -13.08
CA GLU A 215 -26.22 -10.31 -12.93
C GLU A 215 -24.76 -10.75 -12.83
N GLN A 216 -23.92 -10.30 -13.76
CA GLN A 216 -22.47 -10.57 -13.73
C GLN A 216 -21.82 -10.01 -12.47
N LEU A 217 -22.19 -8.79 -12.06
CA LEU A 217 -21.69 -8.20 -10.82
C LEU A 217 -22.05 -9.05 -9.59
N GLN A 218 -23.27 -9.59 -9.53
CA GLN A 218 -23.73 -10.43 -8.43
C GLN A 218 -23.06 -11.81 -8.43
N GLU A 219 -22.74 -12.35 -9.60
CA GLU A 219 -22.08 -13.65 -9.78
C GLU A 219 -20.58 -13.56 -9.43
N ASP A 220 -19.88 -12.56 -9.99
CA ASP A 220 -18.42 -12.44 -9.88
C ASP A 220 -17.97 -11.69 -8.61
N PHE A 221 -18.78 -10.73 -8.13
CA PHE A 221 -18.46 -9.85 -6.99
C PHE A 221 -19.63 -9.73 -5.98
N PRO A 222 -20.13 -10.85 -5.42
CA PRO A 222 -21.32 -10.86 -4.57
C PRO A 222 -21.22 -9.98 -3.32
N SER A 223 -20.01 -9.86 -2.75
CA SER A 223 -19.76 -9.01 -1.58
C SER A 223 -19.92 -7.53 -1.91
N LEU A 224 -19.30 -7.04 -2.99
CA LEU A 224 -19.48 -5.66 -3.47
C LEU A 224 -20.93 -5.37 -3.86
N ALA A 225 -21.60 -6.28 -4.55
CA ALA A 225 -23.01 -6.12 -4.91
C ALA A 225 -23.89 -5.94 -3.67
N THR A 226 -23.65 -6.76 -2.64
CA THR A 226 -24.35 -6.71 -1.35
C THR A 226 -24.10 -5.38 -0.63
N GLN A 227 -22.83 -4.95 -0.56
CA GLN A 227 -22.44 -3.70 0.09
C GLN A 227 -23.04 -2.47 -0.61
N ALA A 228 -23.11 -2.50 -1.94
CA ALA A 228 -23.77 -1.48 -2.76
C ALA A 228 -25.31 -1.54 -2.70
N ARG A 229 -25.87 -2.50 -1.97
CA ARG A 229 -27.32 -2.79 -1.89
C ARG A 229 -27.96 -3.05 -3.25
N LEU A 230 -27.19 -3.63 -4.17
CA LEU A 230 -27.64 -4.00 -5.50
C LEU A 230 -28.24 -5.40 -5.46
N PHE A 231 -29.47 -5.49 -4.96
CA PHE A 231 -30.23 -6.75 -4.92
C PHE A 231 -31.22 -6.81 -6.07
N ARG A 232 -31.46 -8.01 -6.62
CA ARG A 232 -32.71 -8.24 -7.34
C ARG A 232 -33.85 -8.18 -6.31
N ILE A 233 -34.66 -7.14 -6.36
CA ILE A 233 -36.00 -7.21 -5.75
C ILE A 233 -36.73 -8.28 -6.54
N ARG A 234 -36.84 -9.50 -6.01
CA ARG A 234 -37.88 -10.41 -6.46
C ARG A 234 -39.18 -9.77 -6.01
N THR A 235 -39.87 -9.10 -6.92
CA THR A 235 -41.29 -8.82 -6.74
C THR A 235 -41.94 -10.18 -6.59
N LEU A 236 -42.23 -10.59 -5.36
CA LEU A 236 -43.16 -11.69 -5.11
C LEU A 236 -44.50 -11.19 -5.64
N GLU A 237 -44.83 -11.55 -6.88
CA GLU A 237 -46.22 -11.55 -7.29
C GLU A 237 -46.94 -12.54 -6.38
N LEU A 238 -47.50 -12.02 -5.29
CA LEU A 238 -48.45 -12.73 -4.47
C LEU A 238 -49.64 -13.05 -5.37
N TYR A 239 -49.64 -14.25 -5.94
CA TYR A 239 -50.84 -14.85 -6.48
C TYR A 239 -51.82 -15.00 -5.32
N ILE A 240 -52.74 -14.05 -5.19
CA ILE A 240 -53.94 -14.21 -4.38
C ILE A 240 -54.76 -15.29 -5.07
N ALA A 241 -54.53 -16.54 -4.69
CA ALA A 241 -55.44 -17.62 -5.02
C ALA A 241 -56.74 -17.34 -4.27
N ASN A 242 -57.74 -16.85 -5.00
CA ASN A 242 -59.13 -16.85 -4.55
C ASN A 242 -59.56 -18.30 -4.34
N SER A 243 -59.32 -18.81 -3.14
CA SER A 243 -59.92 -20.04 -2.65
C SER A 243 -61.34 -19.69 -2.25
N ASN A 244 -62.28 -19.97 -3.15
CA ASN A 244 -63.69 -20.00 -2.79
C ASN A 244 -63.88 -21.07 -1.71
N CYS A 245 -64.32 -20.62 -0.53
CA CYS A 245 -64.89 -21.47 0.51
C CYS A 245 -66.07 -22.25 -0.08
N SER A 246 -66.04 -23.58 0.07
CA SER A 246 -67.20 -24.46 0.01
C SER A 246 -67.12 -25.44 1.17
#